data_AF-K2B3H6-F1
#
_entry.id   AF-K2B3H6-F1
#
_cell.length_a   1.000
_cell.length_b   1.000
_cell.length_c   1.000
_cell.angle_alpha   90.00
_cell.angle_beta   90.00
_cell.angle_gamma   90.00
#
_symmetry.space_group_name_H-M   'P 1'
#
loop_
_entity.id
_entity.type
_entity.pdbx_description
1 polymer ?
#
loop_
_entity_poly.entity_id
_entity_poly.type
_entity_poly.pdbx_seq_one_letter_code
_entity_poly.pdbx_strand_id
1 'polypeptide(L)' 'MNEEYILKRIEEVFQEVLEIKNFNEDLSMEVVPEWDSLKHLQLLVAVEKTFGIEIEFQKSLKMTSVKGMTEIISYYINK' A
#
# COMPACT_ATOMS: atom_id res chain seq x y z
N MET A 1 1.41 16.03 3.69
CA MET A 1 1.80 15.04 4.73
C MET A 1 3.20 14.54 4.41
N ASN A 2 4.06 14.19 5.38
CA ASN A 2 5.43 13.73 5.09
C ASN A 2 5.44 12.29 4.55
N GLU A 3 6.30 11.98 3.59
CA GLU A 3 6.49 10.66 2.97
C GLU A 3 6.82 9.58 4.02
N GLU A 4 7.64 9.93 5.01
CA GLU A 4 7.99 9.05 6.14
C GLU A 4 6.75 8.59 6.92
N TYR A 5 5.75 9.46 7.09
CA TYR A 5 4.49 9.08 7.75
C TYR A 5 3.69 8.10 6.90
N ILE A 6 3.63 8.32 5.59
CA ILE A 6 2.93 7.43 4.66
C ILE A 6 3.57 6.04 4.69
N LEU A 7 4.89 5.97 4.56
CA LEU A 7 5.65 4.72 4.59
C LEU A 7 5.43 3.94 5.89
N LYS A 8 5.48 4.60 7.04
CA LYS A 8 5.22 3.95 8.33
C LYS A 8 3.81 3.34 8.41
N ARG A 9 2.81 4.03 7.89
CA ARG A 9 1.42 3.55 7.89
C ARG A 9 1.20 2.42 6.88
N ILE A 10 1.87 2.48 5.73
CA ILE A 10 1.88 1.37 4.77
C ILE A 10 2.56 0.15 5.39
N GLU A 11 3.69 0.32 6.09
CA GLU A 11 4.37 -0.78 6.79
C GLU A 11 3.44 -1.50 7.75
N GLU A 12 2.72 -0.77 8.61
CA GLU A 12 1.74 -1.34 9.55
C GLU A 12 0.67 -2.16 8.82
N VAL A 13 0.12 -1.62 7.72
CA VAL A 13 -0.88 -2.32 6.89
C VAL A 13 -0.30 -3.58 6.23
N PHE A 14 0.95 -3.52 5.77
CA PHE A 14 1.62 -4.67 5.15
C PHE A 14 1.90 -5.76 6.17
N GLN A 15 2.36 -5.42 7.36
CA GLN A 15 2.60 -6.38 8.44
C GLN A 15 1.29 -7.04 8.90
N GLU A 16 0.19 -6.29 8.96
CA GLU A 16 -1.13 -6.82 9.32
C GLU A 16 -1.72 -7.73 8.23
N VAL A 17 -1.69 -7.27 6.97
CA VAL A 17 -2.37 -7.98 5.87
C VAL A 17 -1.51 -9.11 5.33
N LEU A 18 -0.21 -8.89 5.09
CA LEU A 18 0.68 -9.90 4.50
C LEU A 18 1.37 -10.78 5.55
N GLU A 19 1.25 -10.44 6.84
CA GLU A 19 1.85 -11.20 7.94
C GLU A 19 3.39 -11.32 7.80
N ILE A 20 4.02 -10.36 7.11
CA ILE A 20 5.46 -10.28 6.90
C ILE A 20 6.14 -9.48 8.01
N LYS A 21 7.37 -9.85 8.36
CA LYS A 21 8.17 -9.11 9.37
C LYS A 21 9.08 -8.05 8.76
N ASN A 22 9.55 -8.29 7.54
CA ASN A 22 10.51 -7.42 6.88
C ASN A 22 9.78 -6.58 5.85
N PHE A 23 9.61 -5.29 6.14
CA PHE A 23 9.08 -4.32 5.19
C PHE A 23 10.23 -3.50 4.61
N ASN A 24 10.16 -3.23 3.31
CA ASN A 24 11.02 -2.26 2.64
C ASN A 24 10.29 -1.63 1.45
N GLU A 25 10.79 -0.50 0.97
CA GLU A 25 10.15 0.27 -0.09
C GLU A 25 10.26 -0.39 -1.49
N ASP A 26 11.14 -1.37 -1.65
CA ASP A 26 11.33 -2.11 -2.89
C ASP A 26 10.43 -3.35 -3.00
N LEU A 27 9.60 -3.63 -1.98
CA LEU A 27 8.66 -4.74 -2.03
C LEU A 27 7.59 -4.53 -3.12
N SER A 28 7.30 -5.61 -3.82
CA SER A 28 6.26 -5.68 -4.85
C SER A 28 5.54 -7.01 -4.81
N MET A 29 4.38 -7.06 -5.47
CA MET A 29 3.60 -8.28 -5.67
C MET A 29 4.40 -9.39 -6.37
N GLU A 30 5.41 -9.04 -7.17
CA GLU A 30 6.28 -10.00 -7.85
C GLU A 30 7.35 -10.59 -6.93
N VAL A 31 7.75 -9.84 -5.88
CA VAL A 31 8.84 -10.21 -4.97
C VAL A 31 8.31 -10.89 -3.71
N VAL A 32 7.12 -10.51 -3.22
CA VAL A 32 6.52 -11.01 -1.98
C VAL A 32 5.54 -12.13 -2.30
N PRO A 33 5.86 -13.41 -2.02
CA PRO A 33 4.97 -14.53 -2.34
C PRO A 33 3.62 -14.49 -1.63
N GLU A 34 3.57 -13.91 -0.43
CA GLU A 34 2.35 -13.73 0.36
C GLU A 34 1.43 -12.67 -0.25
N TRP A 35 1.96 -11.78 -1.09
CA TRP A 35 1.19 -10.75 -1.76
C TRP A 35 0.55 -11.31 -3.02
N ASP A 36 -0.52 -12.08 -2.84
CA ASP A 36 -1.37 -12.56 -3.93
C ASP A 36 -2.47 -11.56 -4.31
N SER A 37 -3.34 -11.95 -5.27
CA SER A 37 -4.46 -11.11 -5.70
C SER A 37 -5.49 -10.83 -4.60
N LEU A 38 -5.70 -11.75 -3.65
CA LEU A 38 -6.66 -11.57 -2.56
C LEU A 38 -6.11 -10.61 -1.51
N LYS A 39 -4.86 -10.83 -1.08
CA LYS A 39 -4.14 -9.95 -0.16
C LYS A 39 -3.97 -8.55 -0.76
N HIS A 40 -3.79 -8.43 -2.08
CA HIS A 40 -3.78 -7.12 -2.74
C HIS A 40 -5.10 -6.35 -2.55
N LEU A 41 -6.24 -7.01 -2.74
CA LEU A 41 -7.54 -6.37 -2.49
C LEU A 41 -7.70 -5.96 -1.02
N GLN A 42 -7.24 -6.81 -0.09
CA GLN A 42 -7.24 -6.49 1.34
C GLN A 42 -6.34 -5.29 1.67
N LEU A 43 -5.16 -5.21 1.07
CA LEU A 43 -4.25 -4.07 1.21
C LEU A 43 -4.92 -2.78 0.74
N LEU A 44 -5.55 -2.78 -0.43
CA LEU A 44 -6.24 -1.60 -0.95
C LEU A 44 -7.31 -1.11 0.03
N VAL A 45 -8.16 -1.99 0.53
CA VAL A 45 -9.21 -1.65 1.51
C VAL A 45 -8.61 -1.15 2.83
N ALA A 46 -7.53 -1.77 3.31
CA ALA A 46 -6.86 -1.36 4.53
C ALA A 46 -6.20 0.02 4.38
N VAL A 47 -5.58 0.29 3.24
CA VAL A 47 -5.02 1.61 2.89
C VAL A 47 -6.12 2.66 2.84
N GLU A 48 -7.22 2.42 2.14
CA GLU A 48 -8.37 3.35 2.06
C GLU A 48 -8.87 3.74 3.45
N LYS A 49 -9.07 2.76 4.33
CA LYS A 49 -9.48 2.99 5.73
C LYS A 49 -8.42 3.75 6.53
N THR A 50 -7.15 3.43 6.34
CA THR A 50 -6.02 3.99 7.10
C THR A 50 -5.80 5.46 6.80
N PHE A 51 -5.95 5.85 5.54
CA PHE A 51 -5.73 7.23 5.09
C PHE A 51 -7.03 8.01 4.88
N GLY A 52 -8.19 7.35 4.97
CA GLY A 52 -9.49 7.98 4.72
C GLY A 52 -9.67 8.42 3.27
N ILE A 53 -9.12 7.65 2.33
CA ILE A 53 -9.15 7.94 0.88
C ILE A 53 -10.00 6.90 0.15
N GLU A 54 -10.49 7.26 -1.03
CA GLU A 54 -11.17 6.35 -1.96
C GLU A 54 -10.32 6.23 -3.22
N ILE A 55 -9.81 5.03 -3.49
CA ILE A 55 -8.87 4.77 -4.56
C ILE A 55 -9.64 4.34 -5.80
N GLU A 56 -9.48 5.10 -6.88
CA GLU A 56 -10.07 4.74 -8.16
C GLU A 56 -9.46 3.43 -8.70
N PHE A 57 -10.29 2.55 -9.26
CA PHE A 57 -9.86 1.26 -9.81
C PHE A 57 -8.68 1.36 -10.78
N GLN A 58 -8.64 2.40 -11.63
CA GLN A 58 -7.53 2.60 -12.57
C GLN A 58 -6.19 2.88 -11.87
N LYS A 59 -6.22 3.50 -10.69
CA LYS A 59 -5.01 3.75 -9.88
C LYS A 59 -4.63 2.53 -9.06
N SER A 60 -5.61 1.77 -8.54
CA SER A 60 -5.31 0.55 -7.80
C SER A 60 -4.53 -0.47 -8.63
N LEU A 61 -4.75 -0.53 -9.95
CA LEU A 61 -3.96 -1.37 -10.87
C LEU A 61 -2.46 -1.03 -10.90
N LYS A 62 -2.06 0.18 -10.49
CA LYS A 62 -0.65 0.62 -10.40
C LYS A 62 -0.06 0.44 -9.00
N MET A 63 -0.88 0.03 -8.03
CA MET A 63 -0.48 -0.18 -6.63
C MET A 63 0.09 -1.59 -6.41
N THR A 64 0.97 -2.04 -7.30
CA THR A 64 1.58 -3.39 -7.25
C THR A 64 2.94 -3.41 -6.55
N SER A 65 3.39 -2.27 -6.05
CA SER A 65 4.61 -2.12 -5.25
C SER A 65 4.40 -1.09 -4.15
N VAL A 66 5.24 -1.14 -3.11
CA VAL A 66 5.21 -0.16 -2.01
C VAL A 66 5.42 1.25 -2.56
N LYS A 67 6.40 1.45 -3.45
CA LYS A 67 6.61 2.73 -4.15
C LYS A 67 5.35 3.22 -4.87
N GLY A 68 4.73 2.37 -5.69
CA GLY A 68 3.51 2.73 -6.42
C GLY A 68 2.35 3.08 -5.49
N MET A 69 2.24 2.38 -4.34
CA MET A 69 1.27 2.71 -3.31
C MET A 69 1.55 4.09 -2.69
N THR A 70 2.78 4.33 -2.26
CA THR A 70 3.20 5.60 -1.64
C THR A 70 2.94 6.79 -2.56
N GLU A 71 3.27 6.67 -3.85
CA GLU A 71 3.02 7.70 -4.85
C GLU A 71 1.53 8.05 -4.99
N ILE A 72 0.67 7.02 -5.09
CA ILE A 72 -0.77 7.22 -5.25
C ILE A 72 -1.39 7.79 -3.98
N ILE A 73 -1.01 7.27 -2.81
CA ILE A 73 -1.49 7.75 -1.52
C ILE A 73 -1.08 9.22 -1.33
N SER A 74 0.18 9.55 -1.64
CA SER A 74 0.69 10.93 -1.61
C SER A 74 -0.10 11.86 -2.53
N TYR A 75 -0.48 11.40 -3.74
CA TYR A 75 -1.33 12.14 -4.65
C TYR A 75 -2.71 12.48 -4.05
N TYR A 76 -3.34 11.54 -3.33
CA TYR A 76 -4.66 11.78 -2.72
C TYR A 76 -4.60 12.72 -1.50
N ILE A 77 -3.55 12.60 -0.68
CA ILE A 77 -3.44 13.35 0.58
C ILE A 77 -2.96 14.79 0.37
N ASN A 78 -2.16 15.04 -0.66
CA ASN A 78 -1.63 16.38 -0.95
C ASN A 78 -2.47 17.16 -1.96
N LYS A 79 -3.62 16.62 -2.37
CA LYS A 79 -4.62 17.32 -3.17
C LYS A 79 -5.52 18.16 -2.27
#